data_AF-A0A7V1N7K2-F1
#
_entry.id   AF-A0A7V1N7K2-F1
#
_cell.length_a   1.000
_cell.length_b   1.000
_cell.length_c   1.000
_cell.angle_alpha   90.00
_cell.angle_beta   90.00
_cell.angle_gamma   90.00
#
_symmetry.space_group_name_H-M   'P 1'
#
loop_
_entity.id
_entity.type
_entity.pdbx_description
1 polymer ?
#
loop_
_entity_poly.entity_id
_entity_poly.type
_entity_poly.pdbx_seq_one_letter_code
_entity_poly.pdbx_strand_id
1 'polypeptide(L)'
;QVLLLAMPGGLERFGGPLAALDRPWQALRRAAERRERIIAWAAVLTGSLLGLYTGVLLGVNAARPLWNTSLLAPLFLASGLSAGCAFALLMRPTGPEERSLLRWDTGLLAAELLILLLLLLTLLAGPLARQEAARLLLSGPFAGTFWVLVVALGILLPLWLEAREIARKPAPAWLAPVLVLAGGLALRFLIVCAGQASHLPEADILASAAEVLSNTLP
;
A
#
# COMPACT_ATOMS: atom_id res chain seq x y z
N GLN A 1 7.37 14.82 -10.00
CA GLN A 1 7.86 15.44 -11.25
C GLN A 1 7.16 16.77 -11.59
N VAL A 2 6.02 17.12 -10.97
CA VAL A 2 5.25 18.35 -11.31
C VAL A 2 5.58 19.59 -10.46
N LEU A 3 6.02 19.45 -9.19
CA LEU A 3 6.17 20.60 -8.27
C LEU A 3 7.26 21.62 -8.68
N LEU A 4 8.19 21.24 -9.57
CA LEU A 4 9.39 22.02 -9.89
C LEU A 4 9.57 22.31 -11.39
N LEU A 5 8.77 21.66 -12.25
CA LEU A 5 8.76 21.88 -13.69
C LEU A 5 7.68 22.90 -14.11
N ALA A 6 6.65 23.12 -13.29
CA ALA A 6 5.51 23.98 -13.61
C ALA A 6 5.58 25.41 -13.05
N MET A 7 6.68 25.82 -12.42
CA MET A 7 6.82 27.16 -11.84
C MET A 7 7.75 28.02 -12.71
N PRO A 8 7.23 28.82 -13.67
CA PRO A 8 8.04 29.84 -14.32
C PRO A 8 8.48 30.84 -13.24
N GLY A 9 9.77 30.81 -12.89
CA GLY A 9 10.38 31.68 -11.87
C GLY A 9 11.17 31.00 -10.74
N GLY A 10 11.24 29.66 -10.66
CA GLY A 10 12.12 28.96 -9.71
C GLY A 10 11.94 29.35 -8.23
N LEU A 11 13.00 29.23 -7.41
CA LEU A 11 13.01 29.69 -6.01
C LEU A 11 13.10 31.24 -5.90
N GLU A 12 13.25 31.95 -7.01
CA GLU A 12 13.41 33.41 -7.06
C GLU A 12 12.17 34.16 -6.55
N ARG A 13 10.99 33.52 -6.58
CA ARG A 13 9.74 34.10 -6.07
C ARG A 13 9.65 34.14 -4.54
N PHE A 14 10.44 33.34 -3.82
CA PHE A 14 10.41 33.30 -2.35
C PHE A 14 11.30 34.34 -1.66
N GLY A 15 11.87 35.30 -2.41
CA GLY A 15 12.53 36.52 -1.89
C GLY A 15 13.29 36.36 -0.56
N GLY A 16 14.58 36.01 -0.63
CA GLY A 16 15.41 35.82 0.57
C GLY A 16 16.53 34.79 0.36
N PRO A 17 17.07 34.15 1.42
CA PRO A 17 18.19 33.20 1.33
C PRO A 17 17.90 31.97 0.46
N LEU A 18 16.64 31.69 0.14
CA LEU A 18 16.21 30.62 -0.77
C LEU A 18 16.58 30.88 -2.24
N ALA A 19 16.78 32.14 -2.66
CA ALA A 19 17.26 32.47 -4.00
C ALA A 19 18.71 32.03 -4.23
N ALA A 20 19.53 31.98 -3.17
CA ALA A 20 20.91 31.51 -3.25
C ALA A 20 21.00 29.99 -3.53
N LEU A 21 19.93 29.24 -3.23
CA LEU A 21 19.83 27.81 -3.47
C LEU A 21 19.39 27.47 -4.91
N ASP A 22 19.00 28.45 -5.74
CA ASP A 22 18.48 28.18 -7.08
C ASP A 22 19.56 27.65 -8.04
N ARG A 23 20.80 28.16 -7.95
CA ARG A 23 21.94 27.66 -8.75
C ARG A 23 22.33 26.21 -8.44
N PRO A 24 22.58 25.81 -7.18
CA PRO A 24 22.84 24.40 -6.87
C PRO A 24 21.63 23.51 -7.20
N TRP A 25 20.41 24.03 -7.01
CA TRP A 25 19.18 23.32 -7.37
C TRP A 25 19.08 23.02 -8.87
N GLN A 26 19.35 24.01 -9.72
CA GLN A 26 19.39 23.82 -11.18
C GLN A 26 20.52 22.88 -11.61
N ALA A 27 21.69 22.93 -10.98
CA ALA A 27 22.80 22.03 -11.27
C ALA A 27 22.46 20.57 -10.93
N LEU A 28 21.83 20.35 -9.76
CA LEU A 28 21.33 19.06 -9.33
C LEU A 28 20.28 18.51 -10.32
N ARG A 29 19.37 19.38 -10.76
CA ARG A 29 18.32 19.05 -11.72
C ARG A 29 18.89 18.60 -13.06
N ARG A 30 19.85 19.33 -13.63
CA ARG A 30 20.51 18.94 -14.89
C ARG A 30 21.27 17.62 -14.77
N ALA A 31 21.92 17.38 -13.63
CA ALA A 31 22.59 16.11 -13.34
C ALA A 31 21.60 14.94 -13.22
N ALA A 32 20.43 15.19 -12.61
CA ALA A 32 19.35 14.22 -12.48
C ALA A 32 18.69 13.92 -13.84
N GLU A 33 18.39 14.93 -14.65
CA GLU A 33 17.84 14.77 -16.01
C GLU A 33 18.77 13.93 -16.89
N ARG A 34 20.09 14.14 -16.82
CA ARG A 34 21.08 13.31 -17.54
C ARG A 34 21.07 11.83 -17.11
N ARG A 35 20.62 11.53 -15.88
CA ARG A 35 20.58 10.18 -15.30
C ARG A 35 19.16 9.70 -15.02
N GLU A 36 18.14 10.33 -15.60
CA GLU A 36 16.73 10.12 -15.24
C GLU A 36 16.34 8.65 -15.30
N ARG A 37 16.71 7.96 -16.39
CA ARG A 37 16.39 6.54 -16.57
C ARG A 37 17.01 5.65 -15.48
N ILE A 38 18.23 5.95 -15.05
CA ILE A 38 18.92 5.20 -13.98
C ILE A 38 18.23 5.45 -12.65
N ILE A 39 17.91 6.72 -12.35
CA ILE A 39 17.23 7.11 -11.11
C ILE A 39 15.83 6.49 -11.05
N ALA A 40 15.09 6.50 -12.17
CA ALA A 40 13.76 5.90 -12.26
C ALA A 40 13.81 4.39 -12.00
N TRP A 41 14.72 3.65 -12.65
CA TRP A 41 14.86 2.21 -12.41
C TRP A 41 15.33 1.89 -10.99
N ALA A 42 16.23 2.69 -10.43
CA ALA A 42 16.65 2.54 -9.04
C ALA A 42 15.46 2.77 -8.09
N ALA A 43 14.66 3.81 -8.30
CA ALA A 43 13.49 4.09 -7.48
C ALA A 43 12.44 2.97 -7.55
N VAL A 44 12.16 2.44 -8.76
CA VAL A 44 11.27 1.29 -8.94
C VAL A 44 11.79 0.06 -8.20
N LEU A 45 13.07 -0.26 -8.35
CA LEU A 45 13.68 -1.42 -7.71
C LEU A 45 13.66 -1.29 -6.18
N THR A 46 14.19 -0.19 -5.66
CA THR A 46 14.27 0.03 -4.20
C THR A 46 12.88 0.15 -3.58
N GLY A 47 11.94 0.83 -4.24
CA GLY A 47 10.55 0.93 -3.79
C GLY A 47 9.83 -0.43 -3.78
N SER A 48 10.01 -1.23 -4.84
CA SER A 48 9.43 -2.58 -4.90
C SER A 48 10.00 -3.49 -3.81
N LEU A 49 11.32 -3.45 -3.61
CA LEU A 49 11.99 -4.21 -2.54
C LEU A 49 11.48 -3.81 -1.16
N LEU A 50 11.30 -2.50 -0.90
CA LEU A 50 10.78 -2.02 0.38
C LEU A 50 9.35 -2.51 0.65
N GLY A 51 8.48 -2.45 -0.38
CA GLY A 51 7.10 -2.93 -0.29
C GLY A 51 7.03 -4.44 -0.05
N LEU A 52 7.76 -5.23 -0.86
CA LEU A 52 7.84 -6.68 -0.74
C LEU A 52 8.44 -7.12 0.59
N TYR A 53 9.52 -6.48 1.04
CA TYR A 53 10.22 -6.83 2.27
C TYR A 53 9.28 -6.89 3.47
N THR A 54 8.44 -5.85 3.63
CA THR A 54 7.50 -5.79 4.76
C THR A 54 6.48 -6.92 4.70
N GLY A 55 5.92 -7.18 3.52
CA GLY A 55 4.93 -8.25 3.37
C GLY A 55 5.52 -9.65 3.51
N VAL A 56 6.75 -9.89 3.04
CA VAL A 56 7.46 -11.16 3.24
C VAL A 56 7.81 -11.37 4.70
N LEU A 57 8.31 -10.35 5.40
CA LEU A 57 8.68 -10.43 6.80
C LEU A 57 7.48 -10.81 7.69
N LEU A 58 6.31 -10.24 7.42
CA LEU A 58 5.07 -10.66 8.07
C LEU A 58 4.68 -12.07 7.62
N GLY A 59 4.70 -12.32 6.31
CA GLY A 59 4.35 -13.57 5.64
C GLY A 59 4.96 -14.85 6.25
N VAL A 60 6.19 -14.77 6.73
CA VAL A 60 6.95 -15.92 7.25
C VAL A 60 6.67 -16.23 8.74
N ASN A 61 5.83 -15.44 9.42
CA ASN A 61 5.59 -15.63 10.84
C ASN A 61 4.54 -16.73 11.11
N ALA A 62 5.00 -17.96 11.30
CA ALA A 62 4.15 -19.13 11.54
C ALA A 62 3.32 -19.06 12.83
N ALA A 63 3.77 -18.30 13.84
CA ALA A 63 3.08 -18.20 15.13
C ALA A 63 1.76 -17.40 15.07
N ARG A 64 1.52 -16.69 13.96
CA ARG A 64 0.40 -15.75 13.80
C ARG A 64 -0.39 -16.11 12.53
N PRO A 65 -1.55 -16.78 12.65
CA PRO A 65 -2.28 -17.31 11.50
C PRO A 65 -2.68 -16.27 10.44
N LEU A 66 -2.92 -15.02 10.84
CA LEU A 66 -3.22 -13.92 9.91
C LEU A 66 -2.02 -13.52 9.05
N TRP A 67 -0.82 -13.61 9.62
CA TRP A 67 0.42 -13.25 8.95
C TRP A 67 1.01 -14.38 8.12
N ASN A 68 0.74 -15.64 8.45
CA ASN A 68 1.28 -16.82 7.77
C ASN A 68 0.62 -17.05 6.39
N THR A 69 0.88 -16.15 5.44
CA THR A 69 0.38 -16.20 4.07
C THR A 69 1.25 -15.41 3.11
N SER A 70 1.51 -16.01 1.94
CA SER A 70 2.28 -15.38 0.86
C SER A 70 1.56 -14.20 0.22
N LEU A 71 0.26 -14.00 0.49
CA LEU A 71 -0.55 -12.91 -0.08
C LEU A 71 -0.21 -11.54 0.53
N LEU A 72 0.47 -11.47 1.67
CA LEU A 72 0.88 -10.18 2.26
C LEU A 72 1.94 -9.46 1.41
N ALA A 73 2.89 -10.19 0.83
CA ALA A 73 3.91 -9.60 -0.04
C ALA A 73 3.32 -8.81 -1.24
N PRO A 74 2.45 -9.39 -2.09
CA PRO A 74 1.80 -8.64 -3.16
C PRO A 74 0.82 -7.59 -2.65
N LEU A 75 0.14 -7.80 -1.51
CA LEU A 75 -0.75 -6.81 -0.92
C LEU A 75 -0.01 -5.51 -0.53
N PHE A 76 1.11 -5.63 0.18
CA PHE A 76 1.92 -4.48 0.59
C PHE A 76 2.57 -3.78 -0.61
N LEU A 77 2.96 -4.53 -1.63
CA LEU A 77 3.49 -3.96 -2.87
C LEU A 77 2.43 -3.17 -3.63
N ALA A 78 1.25 -3.76 -3.86
CA ALA A 78 0.16 -3.11 -4.57
C ALA A 78 -0.30 -1.84 -3.85
N SER A 79 -0.52 -1.93 -2.53
CA SER A 79 -0.89 -0.78 -1.70
C SER A 79 0.21 0.30 -1.65
N GLY A 80 1.48 -0.09 -1.71
CA GLY A 80 2.61 0.85 -1.80
C GLY A 80 2.66 1.61 -3.12
N LEU A 81 2.44 0.91 -4.23
CA LEU A 81 2.37 1.52 -5.56
C LEU A 81 1.15 2.45 -5.69
N SER A 82 -0.02 2.03 -5.20
CA SER A 82 -1.24 2.83 -5.19
C SER A 82 -1.05 4.12 -4.37
N ALA A 83 -0.48 4.03 -3.17
CA ALA A 83 -0.12 5.21 -2.38
C ALA A 83 0.85 6.15 -3.12
N GLY A 84 1.79 5.61 -3.90
CA GLY A 84 2.68 6.40 -4.75
C GLY A 84 1.95 7.12 -5.88
N CYS A 85 1.01 6.43 -6.55
CA CYS A 85 0.14 7.01 -7.58
C CYS A 85 -0.75 8.12 -7.01
N ALA A 86 -1.43 7.86 -5.90
CA ALA A 86 -2.24 8.83 -5.19
C ALA A 86 -1.42 10.07 -4.79
N PHE A 87 -0.22 9.87 -4.23
CA PHE A 87 0.66 10.98 -3.90
C PHE A 87 1.06 11.80 -5.13
N ALA A 88 1.33 11.15 -6.27
CA ALA A 88 1.60 11.84 -7.52
C ALA A 88 0.38 12.62 -8.04
N LEU A 89 -0.83 12.06 -7.93
CA LEU A 89 -2.08 12.72 -8.29
C LEU A 89 -2.37 13.98 -7.46
N LEU A 90 -1.97 14.01 -6.18
CA LEU A 90 -2.05 15.21 -5.35
C LEU A 90 -1.19 16.37 -5.86
N MET A 91 -0.17 16.09 -6.66
CA MET A 91 0.65 17.12 -7.31
C MET A 91 -0.04 17.76 -8.53
N ARG A 92 -1.28 17.36 -8.83
CA ARG A 92 -2.13 17.86 -9.93
C ARG A 92 -1.44 17.76 -11.29
N PRO A 93 -0.99 16.56 -11.70
CA PRO A 93 -0.53 16.34 -13.07
C PRO A 93 -1.66 16.66 -14.05
N THR A 94 -1.31 16.96 -15.30
CA THR A 94 -2.31 17.34 -16.31
C THR A 94 -2.20 16.46 -17.55
N GLY A 95 -3.34 16.14 -18.15
CA GLY A 95 -3.39 15.56 -19.49
C GLY A 95 -3.03 14.07 -19.52
N PRO A 96 -2.04 13.61 -20.32
CA PRO A 96 -1.73 12.19 -20.46
C PRO A 96 -1.19 11.55 -19.17
N GLU A 97 -0.39 12.29 -18.40
CA GLU A 97 0.23 11.82 -17.16
C GLU A 97 -0.84 11.52 -16.09
N GLU A 98 -1.75 12.48 -15.88
CA GLU A 98 -2.91 12.34 -14.99
C GLU A 98 -3.74 11.09 -15.32
N ARG A 99 -4.09 10.91 -16.60
CA ARG A 99 -4.87 9.75 -17.06
C ARG A 99 -4.15 8.43 -16.88
N SER A 100 -2.82 8.43 -17.06
CA SER A 100 -2.00 7.24 -16.83
C SER A 100 -2.01 6.86 -15.35
N LEU A 101 -1.78 7.85 -14.47
CA LEU A 101 -1.77 7.64 -13.03
C LEU A 101 -3.12 7.14 -12.52
N LEU A 102 -4.24 7.76 -12.93
CA LEU A 102 -5.58 7.29 -12.57
C LEU A 102 -5.82 5.83 -13.01
N ARG A 103 -5.41 5.45 -14.22
CA ARG A 103 -5.59 4.07 -14.71
C ARG A 103 -4.76 3.06 -13.93
N TRP A 104 -3.52 3.41 -13.61
CA TRP A 104 -2.65 2.55 -12.80
C TRP A 104 -3.16 2.43 -11.38
N ASP A 105 -3.58 3.53 -10.75
CA ASP A 105 -4.11 3.53 -9.38
C ASP A 105 -5.40 2.72 -9.29
N THR A 106 -6.37 2.95 -10.18
CA THR A 106 -7.59 2.15 -10.30
C THR A 106 -7.28 0.65 -10.45
N GLY A 107 -6.30 0.29 -11.27
CA GLY A 107 -5.87 -1.10 -11.45
C GLY A 107 -5.25 -1.70 -10.19
N LEU A 108 -4.44 -0.93 -9.46
CA LEU A 108 -3.81 -1.34 -8.20
C LEU A 108 -4.84 -1.48 -7.08
N LEU A 109 -5.81 -0.57 -6.97
CA LEU A 109 -6.93 -0.66 -6.02
C LEU A 109 -7.80 -1.89 -6.28
N ALA A 110 -8.08 -2.20 -7.56
CA ALA A 110 -8.80 -3.41 -7.92
C ALA A 110 -8.00 -4.68 -7.57
N ALA A 111 -6.68 -4.68 -7.80
CA ALA A 111 -5.80 -5.75 -7.40
C ALA A 111 -5.73 -5.90 -5.87
N GLU A 112 -5.68 -4.79 -5.12
CA GLU A 112 -5.71 -4.77 -3.65
C GLU A 112 -7.00 -5.40 -3.13
N LEU A 113 -8.15 -5.02 -3.68
CA LEU A 113 -9.45 -5.62 -3.33
C LEU A 113 -9.47 -7.13 -3.61
N LEU A 114 -8.96 -7.55 -4.76
CA LEU A 114 -8.87 -8.96 -5.13
C LEU A 114 -7.96 -9.73 -4.19
N ILE A 115 -6.79 -9.19 -3.85
CA ILE A 115 -5.84 -9.82 -2.92
C ILE A 115 -6.44 -9.91 -1.52
N LEU A 116 -7.14 -8.88 -1.04
CA LEU A 116 -7.86 -8.91 0.24
C LEU A 116 -8.97 -9.96 0.25
N LEU A 117 -9.72 -10.09 -0.84
CA LEU A 117 -10.72 -11.14 -0.99
C LEU A 117 -10.07 -12.53 -0.95
N LEU A 118 -8.99 -12.74 -1.71
CA LEU A 118 -8.25 -14.00 -1.73
C LEU A 118 -7.63 -14.32 -0.35
N LEU A 119 -7.16 -13.30 0.37
CA LEU A 119 -6.65 -13.42 1.74
C LEU A 119 -7.75 -13.95 2.66
N LEU A 120 -8.94 -13.34 2.64
CA LEU A 120 -10.06 -13.78 3.45
C LEU A 120 -10.50 -15.21 3.10
N LEU A 121 -10.60 -15.53 1.81
CA LEU A 121 -10.94 -16.89 1.36
C LEU A 121 -9.92 -17.92 1.82
N THR A 122 -8.62 -17.58 1.73
CA THR A 122 -7.52 -18.45 2.19
C THR A 122 -7.57 -18.69 3.69
N LEU A 123 -7.89 -17.66 4.49
CA LEU A 123 -8.03 -17.79 5.94
C LEU A 123 -9.26 -18.62 6.32
N LEU A 124 -10.39 -18.38 5.66
CA LEU A 124 -11.66 -19.09 5.92
C LEU A 124 -11.61 -20.56 5.49
N ALA A 125 -10.89 -20.89 4.41
CA ALA A 125 -10.69 -22.27 3.96
C ALA A 125 -9.65 -23.04 4.80
N GLY A 126 -8.96 -22.35 5.72
CA GLY A 126 -7.92 -22.94 6.55
C GLY A 126 -8.43 -23.63 7.82
N PRO A 127 -7.50 -24.13 8.67
CA PRO A 127 -7.81 -24.67 9.99
C PRO A 127 -8.48 -23.64 10.91
N LEU A 128 -9.05 -24.10 12.02
CA LEU A 128 -9.81 -23.26 12.97
C LEU A 128 -9.05 -21.99 13.38
N ALA A 129 -7.76 -22.08 13.69
CA ALA A 129 -6.95 -20.92 14.04
C ALA A 129 -6.90 -19.83 12.93
N ARG A 130 -6.90 -20.21 11.65
CA ARG A 130 -6.99 -19.24 10.54
C ARG A 130 -8.40 -18.67 10.37
N GLN A 131 -9.43 -19.47 10.61
CA GLN A 131 -10.81 -19.00 10.58
C GLN A 131 -11.07 -17.99 11.71
N GLU A 132 -10.55 -18.21 12.90
CA GLU A 132 -10.60 -17.27 14.01
C GLU A 132 -9.86 -15.97 13.68
N ALA A 133 -8.70 -16.06 13.03
CA ALA A 133 -7.99 -14.89 12.53
C ALA A 133 -8.82 -14.11 11.49
N ALA A 134 -9.53 -14.79 10.59
CA ALA A 134 -10.46 -14.12 9.66
C ALA A 134 -11.61 -13.42 10.39
N ARG A 135 -12.15 -14.03 11.46
CA ARG A 135 -13.23 -13.43 12.25
C ARG A 135 -12.82 -12.11 12.88
N LEU A 136 -11.54 -11.94 13.28
CA LEU A 136 -11.04 -10.66 13.79
C LEU A 136 -11.28 -9.50 12.80
N LEU A 137 -11.16 -9.77 11.49
CA LEU A 137 -11.37 -8.80 10.41
C LEU A 137 -12.84 -8.70 9.98
N LEU A 138 -13.59 -9.79 10.00
CA LEU A 138 -14.96 -9.82 9.47
C LEU A 138 -16.00 -9.29 10.46
N SER A 139 -15.91 -9.71 11.72
CA SER A 139 -16.92 -9.43 12.76
C SER A 139 -16.32 -9.12 14.13
N GLY A 140 -14.99 -9.16 14.27
CA GLY A 140 -14.28 -8.91 15.51
C GLY A 140 -13.97 -7.41 15.74
N PRO A 141 -13.05 -7.12 16.67
CA PRO A 141 -12.70 -5.75 17.06
C PRO A 141 -12.19 -4.88 15.91
N PHE A 142 -11.61 -5.49 14.88
CA PHE A 142 -11.04 -4.80 13.73
C PHE A 142 -12.01 -4.66 12.55
N ALA A 143 -13.24 -5.20 12.66
CA ALA A 143 -14.20 -5.22 11.56
C ALA A 143 -14.63 -3.82 11.11
N GLY A 144 -14.84 -2.89 12.05
CA GLY A 144 -15.14 -1.50 11.72
C GLY A 144 -14.04 -0.85 10.87
N THR A 145 -12.78 -1.00 11.29
CA THR A 145 -11.62 -0.49 10.55
C THR A 145 -11.48 -1.16 9.18
N PHE A 146 -11.66 -2.49 9.11
CA PHE A 146 -11.56 -3.22 7.85
C PHE A 146 -12.64 -2.79 6.85
N TRP A 147 -13.92 -2.85 7.22
CA TRP A 147 -15.00 -2.56 6.28
C TRP A 147 -15.11 -1.08 5.94
N VAL A 148 -14.96 -0.19 6.92
CA VAL A 148 -15.17 1.24 6.70
C VAL A 148 -13.91 1.89 6.16
N LEU A 149 -12.77 1.77 6.86
CA LEU A 149 -11.57 2.53 6.50
C LEU A 149 -10.81 1.90 5.33
N VAL A 150 -10.72 0.57 5.27
CA VAL A 150 -9.99 -0.11 4.19
C VAL A 150 -10.89 -0.35 2.98
N VAL A 151 -11.97 -1.13 3.14
CA VAL A 151 -12.79 -1.55 1.99
C VAL A 151 -13.61 -0.38 1.43
N ALA A 152 -14.42 0.29 2.25
CA ALA A 152 -15.31 1.35 1.76
C ALA A 152 -14.54 2.62 1.39
N LEU A 153 -13.82 3.22 2.35
CA LEU A 153 -13.14 4.51 2.16
C LEU A 153 -11.80 4.38 1.45
N GLY A 154 -11.05 3.30 1.68
CA GLY A 154 -9.72 3.12 1.10
C GLY A 154 -9.71 2.57 -0.32
N ILE A 155 -10.76 1.83 -0.71
CA ILE A 155 -10.78 1.13 -2.01
C ILE A 155 -12.03 1.46 -2.83
N LEU A 156 -13.23 1.15 -2.33
CA LEU A 156 -14.47 1.26 -3.13
C LEU A 156 -14.80 2.70 -3.50
N LEU A 157 -14.68 3.63 -2.55
CA LEU A 157 -14.97 5.04 -2.79
C LEU A 157 -13.94 5.69 -3.74
N PRO A 158 -12.62 5.50 -3.57
CA PRO A 158 -11.62 5.94 -4.55
C PRO A 158 -11.84 5.33 -5.94
N LEU A 159 -12.07 4.01 -6.04
CA LEU A 159 -12.39 3.34 -7.32
C LEU A 159 -13.57 4.00 -8.02
N TRP A 160 -14.64 4.31 -7.28
CA TRP A 160 -15.81 4.98 -7.83
C TRP A 160 -15.50 6.41 -8.27
N LEU A 161 -14.72 7.17 -7.49
CA LEU A 161 -14.31 8.53 -7.82
C LEU A 161 -13.41 8.57 -9.06
N GLU A 162 -12.38 7.74 -9.12
CA GLU A 162 -11.46 7.64 -10.26
C GLU A 162 -12.18 7.17 -11.53
N ALA A 163 -13.09 6.19 -11.42
CA ALA A 163 -13.92 5.77 -12.56
C ALA A 163 -14.77 6.92 -13.11
N ARG A 164 -15.27 7.81 -12.24
CA ARG A 164 -16.00 9.02 -12.65
C ARG A 164 -15.09 10.04 -13.32
N GLU A 165 -13.88 10.26 -12.80
CA GLU A 165 -12.90 11.16 -13.41
C GLU A 165 -12.47 10.67 -14.80
N ILE A 166 -12.23 9.36 -14.94
CA ILE A 166 -11.95 8.71 -16.23
C ILE A 166 -13.13 8.89 -17.20
N ALA A 167 -14.38 8.80 -16.70
CA ALA A 167 -15.60 9.06 -17.46
C ALA A 167 -15.88 10.56 -17.70
N ARG A 168 -14.94 11.47 -17.35
CA ARG A 168 -15.07 12.93 -17.47
C ARG A 168 -16.24 13.55 -16.71
N LYS A 169 -16.66 12.92 -15.61
CA LYS A 169 -17.67 13.47 -14.69
C LYS A 169 -16.97 14.32 -13.61
N PRO A 170 -17.62 15.39 -13.11
CA PRO A 170 -17.02 16.20 -12.05
C PRO A 170 -16.84 15.36 -10.79
N ALA A 171 -15.62 15.37 -10.27
CA ALA A 171 -15.23 14.84 -8.98
C ALA A 171 -14.09 15.71 -8.42
N PRO A 172 -13.97 15.85 -7.09
CA PRO A 172 -12.86 16.59 -6.49
C PRO A 172 -11.55 15.80 -6.64
N ALA A 173 -10.63 16.30 -7.48
CA ALA A 173 -9.36 15.64 -7.81
C ALA A 173 -8.43 15.34 -6.61
N TRP A 174 -8.67 15.98 -5.45
CA TRP A 174 -7.90 15.74 -4.22
C TRP A 174 -8.51 14.64 -3.35
N LEU A 175 -9.80 14.35 -3.51
CA LEU A 175 -10.54 13.51 -2.58
C LEU A 175 -10.15 12.03 -2.73
N ALA A 176 -10.13 11.50 -3.96
CA ALA A 176 -9.70 10.12 -4.20
C ALA A 176 -8.28 9.86 -3.69
N PRO A 177 -7.26 10.66 -4.05
CA PRO A 177 -5.90 10.44 -3.56
C PRO A 177 -5.74 10.50 -2.04
N VAL A 178 -6.44 11.43 -1.36
CA VAL A 178 -6.40 11.50 0.11
C VAL A 178 -6.99 10.25 0.75
N LEU A 179 -8.10 9.75 0.19
CA LEU A 179 -8.76 8.54 0.66
C LEU A 179 -7.89 7.29 0.43
N VAL A 180 -7.21 7.17 -0.70
CA VAL A 180 -6.26 6.08 -0.98
C VAL A 180 -5.11 6.09 0.04
N LEU A 181 -4.52 7.26 0.32
CA LEU A 181 -3.45 7.38 1.31
C LEU A 181 -3.93 7.02 2.73
N ALA A 182 -5.12 7.49 3.12
CA ALA A 182 -5.72 7.18 4.41
C ALA A 182 -6.05 5.68 4.54
N GLY A 183 -6.63 5.09 3.50
CA GLY A 183 -6.97 3.67 3.41
C GLY A 183 -5.74 2.78 3.45
N GLY A 184 -4.71 3.11 2.68
CA GLY A 184 -3.45 2.39 2.67
C GLY A 184 -2.72 2.44 4.01
N LEU A 185 -2.78 3.58 4.73
CA LEU A 185 -2.26 3.67 6.10
C LEU A 185 -3.08 2.81 7.06
N ALA A 186 -4.41 2.89 6.98
CA ALA A 186 -5.32 2.09 7.79
C ALA A 186 -5.11 0.59 7.56
N LEU A 187 -4.89 0.15 6.32
CA LEU A 187 -4.58 -1.24 5.98
C LEU A 187 -3.31 -1.71 6.69
N ARG A 188 -2.23 -0.92 6.65
CA ARG A 188 -0.95 -1.28 7.28
C ARG A 188 -1.12 -1.44 8.79
N PHE A 189 -1.81 -0.51 9.45
CA PHE A 189 -2.14 -0.63 10.87
C PHE A 189 -3.02 -1.84 11.16
N LEU A 190 -4.06 -2.06 10.34
CA LEU A 190 -4.99 -3.17 10.48
C LEU A 190 -4.27 -4.51 10.43
N ILE A 191 -3.45 -4.77 9.41
CA ILE A 191 -2.75 -6.04 9.24
C ILE A 191 -1.78 -6.29 10.40
N VAL A 192 -1.09 -5.25 10.87
CA VAL A 192 -0.15 -5.39 12.00
C VAL A 192 -0.91 -5.65 13.31
N CYS A 193 -1.90 -4.83 13.65
CA CYS A 193 -2.64 -4.97 14.90
C CYS A 193 -3.49 -6.25 14.94
N ALA A 194 -4.18 -6.59 13.85
CA ALA A 194 -4.98 -7.81 13.77
C ALA A 194 -4.08 -9.06 13.81
N GLY A 195 -2.90 -9.02 13.17
CA GLY A 195 -1.97 -10.14 13.24
C GLY A 195 -1.35 -10.34 14.62
N GLN A 196 -1.09 -9.27 15.37
CA GLN A 196 -0.69 -9.38 16.78
C GLN A 196 -1.80 -9.97 17.66
N ALA A 197 -3.07 -9.71 17.34
CA ALA A 197 -4.20 -10.28 18.06
C ALA A 197 -4.43 -11.76 17.71
N SER A 198 -4.13 -12.20 16.49
CA SER A 198 -4.22 -13.61 16.08
C SER A 198 -3.09 -14.43 16.68
N HIS A 199 -3.24 -15.00 17.87
CA HIS A 199 -2.32 -15.98 18.45
C HIS A 199 -2.86 -17.38 18.22
N LEU A 200 -1.96 -18.36 18.10
CA LEU A 200 -2.35 -19.76 18.21
C LEU A 200 -2.82 -20.05 19.64
N PRO A 201 -3.90 -20.83 19.82
CA PRO A 201 -4.25 -21.38 21.13
C PRO A 201 -3.08 -22.19 21.70
N GLU A 202 -2.84 -22.15 23.01
CA GLU A 202 -1.75 -22.91 23.67
C GLU A 202 -1.78 -24.40 23.35
N ALA A 203 -2.98 -24.98 23.17
CA ALA A 203 -3.16 -26.37 22.79
C ALA A 203 -2.52 -26.72 21.44
N ASP A 204 -2.62 -25.83 20.45
CA ASP A 204 -2.05 -26.05 19.12
C ASP A 204 -0.52 -25.88 19.14
N ILE A 205 0.01 -25.00 19.99
CA ILE A 205 1.45 -24.83 20.21
C ILE A 205 2.04 -26.10 20.81
N LEU A 206 1.38 -26.66 21.83
CA LEU A 206 1.81 -27.89 22.47
C LEU A 206 1.68 -29.11 21.55
N ALA A 207 0.63 -29.19 20.72
CA ALA A 207 0.48 -30.23 19.71
C ALA A 207 1.59 -30.15 18.64
N SER A 208 1.91 -28.94 18.15
CA SER A 208 3.00 -28.71 17.20
C SER A 208 4.36 -29.08 17.82
N ALA A 209 4.59 -28.71 19.07
CA ALA A 209 5.81 -29.05 19.80
C ALA A 209 5.92 -30.57 20.03
N ALA A 210 4.80 -31.23 20.36
CA ALA A 210 4.75 -32.68 20.54
C ALA A 210 5.02 -33.44 19.23
N GLU A 211 4.50 -32.98 18.10
CA GLU A 211 4.75 -33.56 16.78
C GLU A 211 6.21 -33.39 16.33
N VAL A 212 6.80 -32.23 16.60
CA VAL A 212 8.23 -31.99 16.36
C VAL A 212 9.08 -32.91 17.25
N LEU A 213 8.75 -33.02 18.54
CA LEU A 213 9.45 -33.90 19.48
C LEU A 213 9.31 -35.38 19.11
N SER A 214 8.14 -35.82 18.65
CA SER A 214 7.93 -37.21 18.20
C SER A 214 8.67 -37.54 16.92
N ASN A 215 8.89 -36.57 16.03
CA ASN A 215 9.67 -36.77 14.80
C ASN A 215 11.19 -36.60 14.99
N THR A 216 11.64 -36.04 16.12
CA THR A 216 13.07 -35.82 16.41
C THR A 216 13.65 -36.80 17.43
N LEU A 217 12.82 -37.51 18.19
CA LEU A 217 13.25 -38.60 19.06
C LEU A 217 13.20 -39.93 18.28
N PRO A 218 14.32 -40.69 18.23
CA PRO A 218 14.38 -42.00 17.56
C PRO A 218 13.56 -43.08 18.29
#